data_AF-A0A425Y676-F1
#
_entry.id   AF-A0A425Y676-F1
#
_cell.length_a   1.000
_cell.length_b   1.000
_cell.length_c   1.000
_cell.angle_alpha   90.00
_cell.angle_beta   90.00
_cell.angle_gamma   90.00
#
_symmetry.space_group_name_H-M   'P 1'
#
loop_
_entity.id
_entity.type
_entity.pdbx_description
1 polymer ?
#
loop_
_entity_poly.entity_id
_entity_poly.type
_entity_poly.pdbx_seq_one_letter_code
_entity_poly.pdbx_strand_id
1 'polypeptide(L)'
;MKSLFKVLAVLFVTAILASSCVTKTDSELITGKWQSNGSSDVKIIVEFTKDMQWMFYKNDDLLEKGVFELKEGHILLKHAQEEHAHDNCNHEHKHSEDHEMDYVLESEMILKMGHGDKMSTYKRL
;
A
#
# COMPACT_ATOMS: atom_id res chain seq x y z
N MET A 1 -0.48 -11.06 46.92
CA MET A 1 0.84 -11.67 46.66
C MET A 1 0.89 -12.08 45.20
N LYS A 2 1.93 -11.65 44.49
CA LYS A 2 2.07 -11.73 43.02
C LYS A 2 2.38 -13.19 42.63
N SER A 3 1.52 -13.80 41.82
CA SER A 3 1.71 -15.17 41.34
C SER A 3 2.66 -15.21 40.13
N LEU A 4 3.55 -16.19 40.19
CA LEU A 4 4.73 -16.43 39.38
C LEU A 4 4.40 -16.98 37.97
N PHE A 5 3.56 -16.28 37.20
CA PHE A 5 3.43 -16.56 35.77
C PHE A 5 4.52 -15.81 34.98
N LYS A 6 5.77 -16.21 35.23
CA LYS A 6 6.98 -15.80 34.51
C LYS A 6 7.89 -17.00 34.26
N VAL A 7 7.37 -18.12 33.76
CA VAL A 7 8.24 -19.14 33.16
C VAL A 7 7.44 -19.90 32.11
N LEU A 8 7.31 -19.35 30.91
CA LEU A 8 7.24 -20.18 29.71
C LEU A 8 7.82 -19.38 28.55
N ALA A 9 9.15 -19.29 28.60
CA ALA A 9 9.97 -19.03 27.44
C ALA A 9 9.87 -20.25 26.52
N VAL A 10 9.19 -20.06 25.39
CA VAL A 10 9.36 -20.82 24.15
C VAL A 10 9.46 -19.70 23.11
N LEU A 11 10.62 -19.10 22.80
CA LEU A 11 11.92 -19.66 22.46
C LEU A 11 11.90 -20.60 21.25
N PHE A 12 11.23 -20.18 20.18
CA PHE A 12 11.51 -20.48 18.76
C PHE A 12 10.81 -19.35 17.99
N VAL A 13 11.45 -18.50 17.21
CA VAL A 13 12.25 -18.80 16.01
C VAL A 13 13.24 -17.65 15.80
N THR A 14 14.52 -18.00 15.92
CA THR A 14 15.70 -17.40 15.26
C THR A 14 15.72 -15.89 15.02
N ALA A 15 16.58 -15.23 15.79
CA ALA A 15 17.39 -14.13 15.29
C ALA A 15 17.97 -14.49 13.91
N ILE A 16 17.47 -13.84 12.86
CA ILE A 16 18.21 -13.70 11.61
C ILE A 16 19.18 -12.55 11.85
N LEU A 17 20.35 -12.88 12.40
CA LEU A 17 21.50 -12.01 12.38
C LEU A 17 21.97 -11.84 10.93
N ALA A 18 21.92 -10.59 10.47
CA ALA A 18 22.89 -9.98 9.58
C ALA A 18 23.34 -10.80 8.35
N SER A 19 22.57 -10.70 7.27
CA SER A 19 23.20 -10.40 5.98
C SER A 19 23.09 -8.89 5.76
N SER A 20 24.21 -8.24 5.48
CA SER A 20 24.24 -6.84 5.09
C SER A 20 23.41 -6.65 3.82
N CYS A 21 22.18 -6.18 3.96
CA CYS A 21 21.38 -5.67 2.86
C CYS A 21 20.70 -4.42 3.39
N VAL A 22 20.88 -3.30 2.69
CA VAL A 22 20.13 -2.06 2.88
C VAL A 22 18.69 -2.42 3.24
N THR A 23 18.22 -2.09 4.44
CA THR A 23 16.81 -2.21 4.80
C THR A 23 16.08 -1.21 3.93
N LYS A 24 15.65 -1.67 2.75
CA LYS A 24 14.78 -0.90 1.87
C LYS A 24 13.56 -0.51 2.68
N THR A 25 13.20 0.76 2.64
CA THR A 25 11.98 1.23 3.28
C THR A 25 10.76 0.63 2.56
N ASP A 26 9.63 0.49 3.24
CA ASP A 26 8.40 -0.03 2.62
C ASP A 26 8.02 0.73 1.35
N SER A 27 8.31 2.04 1.28
CA SER A 27 8.12 2.86 0.08
C SER A 27 9.00 2.43 -1.10
N GLU A 28 10.25 2.05 -0.86
CA GLU A 28 11.13 1.50 -1.90
C GLU A 28 10.68 0.12 -2.37
N LEU A 29 10.14 -0.70 -1.46
CA LEU A 29 9.63 -2.02 -1.79
C LEU A 29 8.34 -1.94 -2.59
N ILE A 30 7.42 -1.04 -2.23
CA ILE A 30 6.13 -0.88 -2.90
C ILE A 30 6.24 -0.11 -4.23
N THR A 31 7.25 0.74 -4.42
CA THR A 31 7.46 1.48 -5.67
C THR A 31 7.57 0.51 -6.85
N GLY A 32 6.73 0.63 -7.86
CA GLY A 32 6.73 -0.24 -9.05
C GLY A 32 5.32 -0.45 -9.60
N LYS A 33 5.23 -1.26 -10.65
CA LYS A 33 3.96 -1.68 -11.25
C LYS A 33 3.54 -3.04 -10.71
N TRP A 34 2.28 -3.14 -10.30
CA TRP A 34 1.69 -4.31 -9.67
C TRP A 34 0.43 -4.70 -10.42
N GLN A 35 0.41 -5.90 -10.98
CA GLN A 35 -0.73 -6.42 -11.73
C GLN A 35 -1.54 -7.39 -10.87
N SER A 36 -2.85 -7.19 -10.79
CA SER A 36 -3.75 -8.12 -10.10
C SER A 36 -3.70 -9.49 -10.76
N ASN A 37 -3.63 -10.56 -9.96
CA ASN A 37 -3.85 -11.92 -10.45
C ASN A 37 -5.35 -12.09 -10.76
N GLY A 38 -5.73 -11.86 -12.00
CA GLY A 38 -7.12 -11.96 -12.49
C GLY A 38 -7.24 -12.68 -13.83
N SER A 39 -8.46 -12.69 -14.37
CA SER A 39 -8.78 -13.24 -15.71
C SER A 39 -7.90 -12.61 -16.80
N SER A 40 -7.61 -13.38 -17.87
CA SER A 40 -6.83 -12.92 -19.04
C SER A 40 -7.41 -11.69 -19.73
N ASP A 41 -8.71 -11.46 -19.58
CA ASP A 41 -9.45 -10.46 -20.36
C ASP A 41 -9.45 -9.08 -19.70
N VAL A 42 -9.12 -9.00 -18.41
CA VAL A 42 -9.10 -7.73 -17.66
C VAL A 42 -7.76 -7.62 -16.91
N LYS A 43 -6.90 -6.76 -17.42
CA LYS A 43 -5.62 -6.41 -16.81
C LYS A 43 -5.82 -5.22 -15.87
N ILE A 44 -5.69 -5.46 -14.57
CA ILE A 44 -5.72 -4.39 -13.56
C ILE A 44 -4.28 -4.15 -13.07
N ILE A 45 -3.79 -2.92 -13.19
CA ILE A 45 -2.45 -2.52 -12.75
C ILE A 45 -2.57 -1.36 -11.76
N VAL A 46 -1.84 -1.43 -10.66
CA VAL A 46 -1.56 -0.29 -9.79
C VAL A 46 -0.08 0.02 -9.88
N GLU A 47 0.27 1.27 -10.13
CA GLU A 47 1.65 1.75 -10.12
C GLU A 47 1.86 2.66 -8.91
N PHE A 48 2.98 2.48 -8.22
CA PHE A 48 3.46 3.38 -7.17
C PHE A 48 4.81 3.95 -7.61
N THR A 49 4.95 5.27 -7.59
CA THR A 49 6.19 5.95 -8.00
C THR A 49 7.01 6.38 -6.78
N LYS A 50 8.28 6.70 -7.03
CA LYS A 50 9.19 7.25 -6.01
C LYS A 50 8.72 8.61 -5.47
N ASP A 51 7.96 9.33 -6.26
CA ASP A 51 7.42 10.66 -5.92
C ASP A 51 6.11 10.57 -5.11
N MET A 52 5.85 9.41 -4.48
CA MET A 52 4.65 9.14 -3.69
C MET A 52 3.34 9.29 -4.48
N GLN A 53 3.38 9.09 -5.80
CA GLN A 53 2.16 9.06 -6.63
C GLN A 53 1.72 7.64 -6.92
N TRP A 54 0.42 7.43 -6.98
CA TRP A 54 -0.20 6.18 -7.40
C TRP A 54 -1.02 6.38 -8.66
N MET A 55 -1.12 5.33 -9.50
CA MET A 55 -1.88 5.32 -10.74
C MET A 55 -2.57 3.97 -10.90
N PHE A 56 -3.83 3.99 -11.28
CA PHE A 56 -4.65 2.81 -11.52
C PHE A 56 -4.99 2.70 -13.00
N TYR A 57 -4.64 1.55 -13.58
CA TYR A 57 -4.88 1.24 -14.97
C TYR A 57 -5.79 0.02 -15.12
N LYS A 58 -6.66 0.07 -16.13
CA LYS A 58 -7.44 -1.08 -16.58
C LYS A 58 -7.23 -1.27 -18.08
N ASN A 59 -6.78 -2.44 -18.48
CA ASN A 59 -6.48 -2.75 -19.88
C ASN A 59 -5.56 -1.70 -20.54
N ASP A 60 -4.56 -1.25 -19.79
CA ASP A 60 -3.60 -0.19 -20.15
C ASP A 60 -4.17 1.25 -20.22
N ASP A 61 -5.48 1.44 -20.04
CA ASP A 61 -6.09 2.76 -19.88
C ASP A 61 -5.88 3.28 -18.44
N LEU A 62 -5.32 4.47 -18.30
CA LEU A 62 -5.21 5.18 -17.02
C LEU A 62 -6.60 5.66 -16.60
N LEU A 63 -7.11 5.16 -15.48
CA LEU A 63 -8.43 5.50 -14.96
C LEU A 63 -8.35 6.51 -13.81
N GLU A 64 -7.37 6.37 -12.94
CA GLU A 64 -7.25 7.20 -11.75
C GLU A 64 -5.78 7.39 -11.35
N LYS A 65 -5.48 8.51 -10.69
CA LYS A 65 -4.17 8.78 -10.12
C LYS A 65 -4.27 9.72 -8.93
N GLY A 66 -3.26 9.70 -8.09
CA GLY A 66 -3.17 10.61 -6.97
C GLY A 66 -1.89 10.44 -6.17
N VAL A 67 -1.95 10.80 -4.90
CA VAL A 67 -0.83 10.72 -3.95
C VAL A 67 -1.12 9.62 -2.95
N PHE A 68 -0.12 8.83 -2.56
CA PHE A 68 -0.26 7.82 -1.53
C PHE A 68 0.60 8.12 -0.31
N GLU A 69 0.11 7.70 0.86
CA GLU A 69 0.86 7.69 2.11
C GLU A 69 0.90 6.27 2.66
N LEU A 70 2.00 5.89 3.31
CA LEU A 70 2.12 4.64 4.05
C LEU A 70 2.04 4.94 5.55
N LYS A 71 1.11 4.30 6.25
CA LYS A 71 0.90 4.45 7.69
C LYS A 71 0.65 3.09 8.32
N GLU A 72 1.58 2.63 9.16
CA GLU A 72 1.38 1.46 10.05
C GLU A 72 0.65 0.26 9.41
N GLY A 73 1.09 -0.20 8.23
CA GLY A 73 0.47 -1.36 7.53
C GLY A 73 -0.73 -1.00 6.63
N HIS A 74 -1.07 0.28 6.54
CA HIS A 74 -2.09 0.83 5.66
C HIS A 74 -1.48 1.71 4.57
N ILE A 75 -2.10 1.65 3.39
CA ILE A 75 -1.85 2.57 2.29
C ILE A 75 -3.06 3.48 2.15
N LEU A 76 -2.84 4.78 2.26
CA LEU A 76 -3.87 5.80 2.09
C LEU A 76 -3.75 6.36 0.68
N LEU A 77 -4.74 6.08 -0.18
CA LEU A 77 -4.82 6.63 -1.52
C LEU A 77 -5.64 7.92 -1.49
N LYS A 78 -4.95 9.03 -1.76
CA LYS A 78 -5.55 10.35 -1.89
C LYS A 78 -5.66 10.68 -3.38
N HIS A 79 -6.76 11.28 -3.78
CA HIS A 79 -6.86 11.87 -5.10
C HIS A 79 -5.84 13.00 -5.24
N ALA A 80 -5.35 13.26 -6.45
CA ALA A 80 -4.54 14.45 -6.67
C ALA A 80 -5.37 15.67 -6.23
N GLN A 81 -4.87 16.46 -5.26
CA GLN A 81 -5.46 17.76 -4.99
C GLN A 81 -5.39 18.55 -6.29
N GLU A 82 -6.55 18.88 -6.86
CA GLU A 82 -6.61 19.88 -7.91
C GLU A 82 -5.99 21.15 -7.30
N GLU A 83 -4.86 21.62 -7.87
CA GLU A 83 -4.31 22.95 -7.59
C GLU A 83 -5.32 23.99 -8.09
N HIS A 84 -6.43 24.14 -7.38
CA HIS A 84 -7.31 25.27 -7.54
C HIS A 84 -6.59 26.46 -6.94
N ALA A 85 -6.00 27.27 -7.84
CA ALA A 85 -5.67 28.65 -7.58
C ALA A 85 -6.85 29.27 -6.79
N HIS A 86 -6.52 29.83 -5.63
CA HIS A 86 -7.48 30.42 -4.71
C HIS A 86 -8.32 31.52 -5.39
N ASP A 87 -9.49 31.18 -5.90
CA ASP A 87 -10.59 32.11 -6.04
C ASP A 87 -11.62 31.79 -4.95
N ASN A 88 -11.65 32.70 -3.99
CA ASN A 88 -12.45 32.71 -2.78
C ASN A 88 -13.95 32.55 -3.09
N CYS A 89 -14.44 31.31 -3.14
CA CYS A 89 -15.86 31.01 -3.10
C CYS A 89 -16.11 29.98 -2.00
N ASN A 90 -16.88 30.38 -0.97
CA ASN A 90 -17.48 29.50 0.02
C ASN A 90 -18.37 28.46 -0.70
N HIS A 91 -17.78 27.38 -1.16
CA HIS A 91 -18.48 26.13 -1.33
C HIS A 91 -17.97 25.19 -0.24
N GLU A 92 -18.90 24.64 0.55
CA GLU A 92 -18.64 23.48 1.38
C GLU A 92 -18.15 22.36 0.46
N HIS A 93 -16.83 22.30 0.25
CA HIS A 93 -16.20 21.22 -0.49
C HIS A 93 -16.39 19.96 0.35
N LYS A 94 -17.31 19.09 -0.08
CA LYS A 94 -17.32 17.69 0.34
C LYS A 94 -15.91 17.16 0.11
N HIS A 95 -15.21 16.91 1.20
CA HIS A 95 -13.91 16.26 1.21
C HIS A 95 -14.05 14.97 0.38
N SER A 96 -13.25 14.81 -0.66
CA SER A 96 -13.15 13.54 -1.38
C SER A 96 -12.82 12.46 -0.37
N GLU A 97 -13.59 11.37 -0.34
CA GLU A 97 -13.35 10.27 0.59
C GLU A 97 -11.96 9.69 0.30
N ASP A 98 -11.00 9.90 1.20
CA ASP A 98 -9.69 9.25 1.13
C ASP A 98 -9.91 7.73 1.24
N HIS A 99 -9.35 6.96 0.30
CA HIS A 99 -9.48 5.50 0.30
C HIS A 99 -8.29 4.88 1.03
N GLU A 100 -8.48 4.54 2.30
CA GLU A 100 -7.54 3.74 3.06
C GLU A 100 -7.67 2.26 2.67
N MET A 101 -6.55 1.54 2.57
CA MET A 101 -6.53 0.10 2.36
C MET A 101 -5.43 -0.55 3.19
N ASP A 102 -5.67 -1.77 3.65
CA ASP A 102 -4.64 -2.64 4.21
C ASP A 102 -3.67 -3.06 3.11
N TYR A 103 -2.37 -3.07 3.40
CA TYR A 103 -1.36 -3.66 2.52
C TYR A 103 -0.49 -4.68 3.25
N VAL A 104 -0.11 -5.74 2.54
CA VAL A 104 0.86 -6.73 3.01
C VAL A 104 1.86 -7.01 1.89
N LEU A 105 3.13 -6.73 2.15
CA LEU A 105 4.25 -7.13 1.30
C LEU A 105 4.68 -8.55 1.69
N GLU A 106 4.21 -9.56 0.96
CA GLU A 106 4.60 -10.96 1.22
C GLU A 106 6.02 -11.26 0.70
N SER A 107 6.45 -10.55 -0.35
CA SER A 107 7.81 -10.61 -0.90
C SER A 107 8.07 -9.40 -1.79
N GLU A 108 9.29 -9.24 -2.31
CA GLU A 108 9.60 -8.19 -3.31
C GLU A 108 8.74 -8.29 -4.60
N MET A 109 8.07 -9.43 -4.82
CA MET A 109 7.29 -9.75 -6.03
C MET A 109 5.78 -9.87 -5.80
N ILE A 110 5.31 -9.88 -4.54
CA ILE A 110 3.91 -10.13 -4.20
C ILE A 110 3.41 -9.09 -3.20
N LEU A 111 2.38 -8.35 -3.61
CA LEU A 111 1.69 -7.33 -2.83
C LEU A 111 0.22 -7.74 -2.67
N LYS A 112 -0.31 -7.68 -1.45
CA LYS A 112 -1.74 -7.81 -1.18
C LYS A 112 -2.29 -6.45 -0.77
N MET A 113 -3.42 -6.04 -1.35
CA MET A 113 -4.13 -4.80 -1.00
C MET A 113 -5.63 -5.04 -0.91
N GLY A 114 -6.29 -4.43 0.06
CA GLY A 114 -7.75 -4.51 0.23
C GLY A 114 -8.20 -4.13 1.63
N HIS A 115 -9.31 -4.69 2.09
CA HIS A 115 -9.82 -4.48 3.44
C HIS A 115 -10.09 -5.82 4.12
N GLY A 116 -9.44 -6.06 5.26
CA GLY A 116 -9.67 -7.26 6.06
C GLY A 116 -9.54 -8.57 5.27
N ASP A 117 -10.62 -9.34 5.19
CA ASP A 117 -10.67 -10.63 4.48
C ASP A 117 -10.73 -10.50 2.94
N LYS A 118 -10.98 -9.29 2.42
CA LYS A 118 -11.12 -9.01 0.98
C LYS A 118 -9.84 -8.44 0.38
N MET A 119 -8.72 -9.15 0.53
CA MET A 119 -7.45 -8.75 -0.09
C MET A 119 -7.29 -9.32 -1.50
N SER A 120 -6.97 -8.44 -2.45
CA SER A 120 -6.55 -8.83 -3.80
C SER A 120 -5.04 -9.00 -3.85
N THR A 121 -4.56 -10.02 -4.57
CA THR A 121 -3.14 -10.29 -4.74
C THR A 121 -2.63 -9.73 -6.06
N TYR A 122 -1.55 -8.97 -5.98
CA TYR A 122 -0.87 -8.34 -7.09
C TYR A 122 0.55 -8.88 -7.22
N LYS A 123 0.98 -9.11 -8.47
CA LYS A 123 2.35 -9.49 -8.81
C LYS A 123 3.08 -8.31 -9.42
N ARG A 124 4.35 -8.16 -9.06
CA ARG A 124 5.21 -7.14 -9.66
C ARG A 124 5.47 -7.43 -11.14
N LEU A 125 5.41 -6.38 -11.96
CA LEU A 125 5.77 -6.39 -13.39
C LEU A 125 7.25 -6.07 -13.62
#